data_AF-A0A4R6J9L1-F1
#
_entry.id   AF-A0A4R6J9L1-F1
#
_cell.length_a   1.000
_cell.length_b   1.000
_cell.length_c   1.000
_cell.angle_alpha   90.00
_cell.angle_beta   90.00
_cell.angle_gamma   90.00
#
_symmetry.space_group_name_H-M   'P 1'
#
loop_
_entity.id
_entity.type
_entity.pdbx_description
1 polymer ?
#
loop_
_entity_poly.entity_id
_entity_poly.type
_entity_poly.pdbx_seq_one_letter_code
_entity_poly.pdbx_strand_id
1 'polypeptide(L)'
;MPYEWEEWALAALLGIEPREVRQALEARRRWPRRAVSATGVPVLTVWGRTAAGRPLIVAVYHTAGHTWRIIGARDMTDAELVEFSRWEETR
;
A
#
# COMPACT_ATOMS: atom_id res chain seq x y z
N MET A 1 6.94 -7.08 10.94
CA MET A 1 7.36 -7.46 9.58
C MET A 1 8.13 -6.28 9.01
N PRO A 2 9.43 -6.39 8.71
CA PRO A 2 10.16 -5.29 8.10
C PRO A 2 9.70 -5.11 6.65
N TYR A 3 9.36 -3.87 6.31
CA TYR A 3 9.16 -3.43 4.93
C TYR A 3 10.41 -2.67 4.50
N GLU A 4 10.97 -3.07 3.37
CA GLU A 4 12.12 -2.41 2.75
C GLU A 4 11.70 -1.81 1.41
N TRP A 5 12.34 -0.74 0.99
CA TRP A 5 12.08 -0.15 -0.31
C TRP A 5 12.85 -0.89 -1.40
N GLU A 6 12.26 -1.01 -2.59
CA GLU A 6 13.05 -1.14 -3.80
C GLU A 6 13.80 0.16 -4.10
N GLU A 7 15.00 0.06 -4.65
CA GLU A 7 15.88 1.23 -4.89
C GLU A 7 15.19 2.29 -5.76
N TRP A 8 14.42 1.86 -6.76
CA TRP A 8 13.71 2.74 -7.68
C TRP A 8 12.37 3.24 -7.15
N ALA A 9 11.77 2.57 -6.16
CA ALA A 9 10.39 2.82 -5.76
C ALA A 9 10.19 4.17 -5.06
N LEU A 10 11.21 4.65 -4.33
CA LEU A 10 11.16 5.95 -3.67
C LEU A 10 11.05 7.09 -4.68
N ALA A 11 11.80 7.02 -5.78
CA ALA A 11 11.79 8.04 -6.83
C ALA A 11 10.48 8.04 -7.64
N ALA A 12 9.74 6.93 -7.62
CA ALA A 12 8.48 6.78 -8.34
C ALA A 12 7.26 7.32 -7.57
N LEU A 13 7.43 7.75 -6.32
CA LEU A 13 6.33 8.32 -5.53
C LEU A 13 5.93 9.69 -6.08
N LEU A 14 4.63 9.86 -6.36
CA LEU A 14 4.07 11.11 -6.87
C LEU A 14 3.29 11.81 -5.77
N GLY A 15 3.93 12.80 -5.12
CA GLY A 15 3.28 13.59 -4.06
C GLY A 15 2.90 12.78 -2.82
N ILE A 16 3.53 11.63 -2.61
CA ILE A 16 3.38 10.77 -1.43
C ILE A 16 4.74 10.68 -0.75
N GLU A 17 4.78 10.98 0.54
CA GLU A 17 6.02 10.89 1.29
C GLU A 17 6.26 9.44 1.78
N PRO A 18 7.52 8.97 1.87
CA PRO A 18 7.81 7.63 2.37
C PRO A 18 7.23 7.35 3.77
N ARG A 19 7.11 8.39 4.61
CA ARG A 19 6.48 8.27 5.94
C ARG A 19 4.98 8.00 5.87
N GLU A 20 4.27 8.55 4.88
CA GLU A 20 2.84 8.29 4.67
C GLU A 20 2.61 6.84 4.28
N VAL A 21 3.49 6.28 3.45
CA VAL A 21 3.46 4.87 3.08
C VAL A 21 3.64 3.97 4.30
N ARG A 22 4.61 4.30 5.18
CA ARG A 22 4.77 3.56 6.44
C ARG A 22 3.53 3.65 7.33
N GLN A 23 2.94 4.84 7.48
CA GLN A 23 1.72 5.01 8.26
C GLN A 23 0.57 4.15 7.73
N ALA A 24 0.38 4.09 6.41
CA ALA A 24 -0.66 3.25 5.79
C ALA A 24 -0.39 1.74 6.02
N LEU A 25 0.86 1.29 5.92
CA LEU A 25 1.26 -0.10 6.17
C LEU A 25 1.11 -0.50 7.65
N GLU A 26 1.37 0.43 8.57
CA GLU A 26 1.33 0.23 10.01
C GLU A 26 -0.06 0.54 10.60
N ALA A 27 -1.02 1.00 9.78
CA ALA A 27 -2.37 1.33 10.20
C ALA A 27 -3.09 0.15 10.88
N ARG A 28 -3.86 0.47 11.92
CA ARG A 28 -4.70 -0.51 12.65
C ARG A 28 -5.74 -1.14 11.72
N ARG A 29 -6.37 -0.31 10.88
CA ARG A 29 -7.31 -0.73 9.84
C ARG A 29 -6.60 -0.72 8.50
N ARG A 30 -6.01 -1.86 8.14
CA ARG A 30 -5.39 -2.08 6.83
C ARG A 30 -5.96 -3.33 6.20
N TRP A 31 -6.17 -3.29 4.89
CA TRP A 31 -6.75 -4.39 4.13
C TRP A 31 -5.77 -4.93 3.10
N PRO A 32 -5.14 -6.09 3.34
CA PRO A 32 -4.32 -6.76 2.35
C PRO A 32 -5.19 -7.37 1.23
N ARG A 33 -4.86 -7.08 -0.03
CA ARG A 33 -5.55 -7.58 -1.23
C ARG A 33 -4.55 -8.02 -2.29
N ARG A 34 -4.80 -9.17 -2.92
CA ARG A 34 -4.04 -9.60 -4.10
C ARG A 34 -4.36 -8.69 -5.27
N ALA A 35 -3.34 -8.30 -6.03
CA ALA A 35 -3.49 -7.51 -7.25
C ALA A 35 -2.48 -7.99 -8.30
N VAL A 36 -2.58 -7.41 -9.49
CA VAL A 36 -1.64 -7.60 -10.60
C VAL A 36 -1.08 -6.23 -10.97
N SER A 37 0.24 -6.13 -11.11
CA SER A 37 0.90 -4.90 -11.55
C SER A 37 0.51 -4.54 -13.00
N ALA A 38 0.81 -3.33 -13.44
CA ALA A 38 0.63 -2.93 -14.84
C ALA A 38 1.43 -3.81 -15.83
N THR A 39 2.49 -4.47 -15.36
CA THR A 39 3.33 -5.40 -16.13
C THR A 39 2.90 -6.87 -15.99
N GLY A 40 1.75 -7.16 -15.37
CA GLY A 40 1.24 -8.53 -15.25
C GLY A 40 1.80 -9.34 -14.08
N VAL A 41 2.56 -8.72 -13.18
CA VAL A 41 3.20 -9.42 -12.05
C VAL A 41 2.23 -9.49 -10.86
N PRO A 42 2.00 -10.67 -10.27
CA PRO A 42 1.20 -10.79 -9.05
C PRO A 42 1.87 -10.05 -7.88
N VAL A 43 1.12 -9.16 -7.23
CA VAL A 43 1.60 -8.38 -6.08
C VAL A 43 0.58 -8.42 -4.96
N LEU A 44 1.02 -8.12 -3.73
CA LEU A 44 0.12 -7.84 -2.62
C LEU A 44 -0.03 -6.32 -2.53
N THR A 45 -1.26 -5.85 -2.47
CA THR A 45 -1.56 -4.46 -2.13
C THR A 45 -2.05 -4.37 -0.69
N VAL A 46 -1.67 -3.33 0.02
CA VAL A 46 -2.16 -3.03 1.37
C VAL A 46 -2.85 -1.68 1.29
N TRP A 47 -4.15 -1.71 1.57
CA TRP A 47 -5.03 -0.55 1.54
C TRP A 47 -5.13 -0.01 2.96
N GLY A 48 -4.91 1.29 3.15
CA GLY A 48 -4.90 1.88 4.48
C GLY A 48 -5.02 3.40 4.44
N ARG A 49 -5.13 4.01 5.62
CA ARG A 49 -5.09 5.47 5.77
C ARG A 49 -3.81 5.89 6.48
N THR A 50 -3.26 7.03 6.07
CA THR A 50 -2.21 7.70 6.83
C THR A 50 -2.76 8.23 8.16
N ALA A 51 -1.90 8.74 9.04
CA ALA A 51 -2.34 9.35 10.29
C ALA A 51 -3.23 10.60 10.06
N ALA A 52 -3.05 11.28 8.93
CA ALA A 52 -3.88 12.41 8.50
C ALA A 52 -5.19 11.98 7.79
N GLY A 53 -5.43 10.68 7.65
CA GLY A 53 -6.63 10.14 7.01
C GLY A 53 -6.55 9.96 5.49
N ARG A 54 -5.41 10.29 4.86
CA ARG A 54 -5.21 10.14 3.41
C ARG A 54 -5.26 8.66 3.02
N PRO A 55 -6.16 8.25 2.11
CA PRO A 55 -6.30 6.85 1.72
C PRO A 55 -5.27 6.45 0.66
N LEU A 56 -4.45 5.45 0.98
CA LEU A 56 -3.38 4.96 0.10
C LEU A 56 -3.52 3.47 -0.20
N ILE A 57 -3.08 3.09 -1.39
CA ILE A 57 -2.78 1.71 -1.77
C ILE A 57 -1.28 1.57 -1.88
N VAL A 58 -0.70 0.68 -1.07
CA VAL A 58 0.72 0.38 -1.07
C VAL A 58 0.94 -0.99 -1.71
N ALA A 59 1.73 -1.04 -2.78
CA ALA A 59 2.08 -2.29 -3.45
C ALA A 59 3.38 -2.85 -2.86
N VAL A 60 3.32 -4.12 -2.44
CA VAL A 60 4.43 -4.87 -1.88
C VAL A 60 4.52 -6.24 -2.53
N TYR A 61 5.72 -6.79 -2.57
CA TYR A 61 5.92 -8.19 -2.92
C TYR A 61 6.84 -8.87 -1.91
N HIS A 62 6.68 -10.18 -1.78
CA HIS A 62 7.47 -10.98 -0.87
C HIS A 62 8.78 -11.37 -1.54
N THR A 63 9.90 -11.16 -0.85
CA THR A 63 11.22 -11.68 -1.26
C THR A 63 11.58 -12.90 -0.43
N ALA A 64 12.62 -13.65 -0.81
CA ALA A 64 13.08 -14.77 0.00
C ALA A 64 13.39 -14.32 1.45
N GLY A 65 12.93 -15.08 2.45
CA GLY A 65 13.04 -14.71 3.87
C GLY A 65 11.73 -14.17 4.45
N HIS A 66 11.82 -13.26 5.44
CA HIS A 66 10.69 -12.62 6.12
C HIS A 66 10.52 -11.13 5.72
N THR A 67 11.02 -10.77 4.54
CA THR A 67 11.13 -9.38 4.09
C THR A 67 10.16 -9.08 2.95
N TRP A 68 9.43 -7.99 3.11
CA TRP A 68 8.53 -7.45 2.09
C TRP A 68 9.18 -6.23 1.45
N ARG A 69 9.16 -6.18 0.13
CA ARG A 69 9.68 -5.05 -0.65
C ARG A 69 8.53 -4.17 -1.14
N ILE A 70 8.62 -2.87 -0.85
CA ILE A 70 7.71 -1.84 -1.33
C ILE A 70 8.14 -1.44 -2.75
N ILE A 71 7.21 -1.58 -3.68
CA ILE A 71 7.42 -1.25 -5.10
C ILE A 71 6.66 0.01 -5.53
N GLY A 72 5.83 0.57 -4.65
CA GLY A 72 5.16 1.84 -4.89
C GLY A 72 3.98 2.06 -3.98
N ALA A 73 3.48 3.29 -4.01
CA ALA A 73 2.23 3.68 -3.39
C ALA A 73 1.51 4.70 -4.27
N ARG A 74 0.19 4.72 -4.19
CA ARG A 74 -0.65 5.73 -4.83
C ARG A 74 -1.86 6.05 -3.98
N ASP A 75 -2.48 7.19 -4.27
CA ASP A 75 -3.81 7.50 -3.77
C ASP A 75 -4.84 6.46 -4.25
N MET A 76 -5.82 6.18 -3.39
CA MET A 76 -7.03 5.48 -3.82
C MET A 76 -7.81 6.35 -4.81
N THR A 77 -8.37 5.72 -5.84
CA THR A 77 -9.42 6.34 -6.65
C THR A 77 -10.73 6.40 -5.85
N ASP A 78 -11.69 7.21 -6.30
CA ASP A 78 -13.00 7.34 -5.62
C ASP A 78 -13.72 5.99 -5.47
N ALA A 79 -13.67 5.15 -6.50
CA ALA A 79 -14.28 3.82 -6.46
C ALA A 79 -13.61 2.90 -5.43
N GLU A 80 -12.28 2.92 -5.36
CA GLU A 80 -11.52 2.15 -4.37
C GLU A 80 -11.74 2.68 -2.97
N LEU A 81 -11.85 4.00 -2.79
CA LEU A 81 -12.15 4.60 -1.49
C LEU A 81 -13.54 4.18 -1.00
N VAL A 82 -14.54 4.14 -1.88
CA VAL A 82 -15.88 3.63 -1.54
C VAL A 82 -15.81 2.16 -1.13
N GLU A 83 -15.09 1.32 -1.89
CA GLU A 83 -14.91 -0.10 -1.56
C GLU A 83 -14.20 -0.27 -0.20
N PHE A 84 -13.11 0.48 0.01
CA PHE A 84 -12.33 0.45 1.23
C PHE A 84 -13.15 0.88 2.44
N SER A 85 -13.91 1.97 2.32
CA SER A 85 -14.72 2.50 3.42
C SER A 85 -15.80 1.50 3.85
N ARG A 86 -16.44 0.82 2.91
CA ARG A 86 -17.39 -0.28 3.21
C ARG A 86 -16.73 -1.42 3.96
N TRP A 87 -15.50 -1.78 3.59
CA TRP A 87 -14.74 -2.78 4.33
C TRP A 87 -14.36 -2.30 5.74
N GLU A 88 -13.98 -1.02 5.89
CA GLU A 88 -13.62 -0.42 7.19
C GLU A 88 -14.77 -0.47 8.20
N GLU A 89 -16.02 -0.42 7.75
CA GLU A 89 -17.22 -0.56 8.59
C GLU A 89 -17.40 -1.97 9.16
N THR A 90 -16.79 -2.99 8.55
CA THR A 90 -16.87 -4.39 9.00
C THR A 90 -15.78 -4.79 10.02
N ARG A 91 -14.88 -3.87 10.41
CA ARG A 91 -13.65 -4.17 11.17
C ARG A 91 -13.38 -3.29 12.38
#